data_AF-A0A521MAT6-F1
#
_entry.id   AF-A0A521MAT6-F1
#
_cell.length_a   1.000
_cell.length_b   1.000
_cell.length_c   1.000
_cell.angle_alpha   90.00
_cell.angle_beta   90.00
_cell.angle_gamma   90.00
#
_symmetry.space_group_name_H-M   'P 1'
#
loop_
_entity.id
_entity.type
_entity.pdbx_description
1 polymer ?
#
loop_
_entity_poly.entity_id
_entity_poly.type
_entity_poly.pdbx_seq_one_letter_code
_entity_poly.pdbx_strand_id
1 'polypeptide(L)'
;MPGLTAKSPIVSHTIRLSGPIEQGDADKLRVILARLRTTSPPMPNRPLATIELSSAGGDVYEGLKIGYLLREYSVASVVRAKDLCLSACALAFLGGTSSRSGPTFVPSRSIEIGGQVGFHNFFLNTDSDQIPAARSSREGMATGFNIGRGGASALVRYAATMGIDTSFIARLLGRPTEQWEYIDVAQTFMTLQVCPIGLERSQPPPATLAANICNNATAGFSPATPLQARQFTPRDGKRHLLEHVQQNIETFSMKGPLVGQLRAVLATRDDQLIDAVYNDLRSAGIALPEPLGAFFMVTGYSAGAYGLDCHVTLSRDNPDRFDVVLQGPEGPVKLFQTPPPACPGLFLHDKDDMLNPRRR
;
A
#
# COMPACT_ATOMS: atom_id res chain seq x y z
N MET A 1 18.45 -1.63 -16.57
CA MET A 1 18.71 -1.10 -15.22
C MET A 1 17.60 -1.60 -14.31
N PRO A 2 17.89 -2.09 -13.08
CA PRO A 2 16.82 -2.59 -12.24
C PRO A 2 16.01 -1.40 -11.73
N GLY A 3 14.78 -1.25 -12.22
CA GLY A 3 13.78 -0.33 -11.68
C GLY A 3 13.39 -0.72 -10.26
N LEU A 4 12.39 -0.05 -9.69
CA LEU A 4 11.75 -0.46 -8.43
C LEU A 4 11.35 -1.94 -8.59
N THR A 5 12.22 -2.80 -8.09
CA THR A 5 12.04 -4.23 -8.16
C THR A 5 11.39 -4.55 -6.83
N ALA A 6 10.12 -4.97 -6.89
CA ALA A 6 9.57 -5.77 -5.80
C ALA A 6 10.68 -6.76 -5.42
N LYS A 7 11.04 -6.84 -4.13
CA LYS A 7 12.04 -7.82 -3.67
C LYS A 7 11.54 -9.19 -4.10
N SER A 8 11.91 -9.64 -5.29
CA SER A 8 11.34 -10.83 -5.89
C SER A 8 11.79 -11.99 -5.02
N PRO A 9 10.86 -12.67 -4.30
CA PRO A 9 11.22 -13.95 -3.76
C PRO A 9 11.50 -14.86 -4.95
N ILE A 10 12.53 -15.70 -4.82
CA ILE A 10 12.81 -16.80 -5.75
C ILE A 10 11.48 -17.51 -6.03
N VAL A 11 10.99 -17.45 -7.26
CA VAL A 11 9.67 -17.98 -7.62
C VAL A 11 9.73 -19.50 -7.46
N SER A 12 8.99 -20.03 -6.48
CA SER A 12 8.91 -21.47 -6.22
C SER A 12 8.17 -22.20 -7.33
N HIS A 13 7.05 -21.61 -7.80
CA HIS A 13 6.21 -22.12 -8.91
C HIS A 13 5.44 -20.98 -9.57
N THR A 14 5.18 -21.08 -10.88
CA THR A 14 4.34 -20.12 -11.63
C THR A 14 3.11 -20.82 -12.18
N ILE A 15 1.93 -20.23 -11.95
CA ILE A 15 0.64 -20.68 -12.49
C ILE A 15 0.11 -19.58 -13.41
N ARG A 16 -0.35 -19.91 -14.62
CA ARG A 16 -1.02 -18.94 -15.50
C ARG A 16 -2.51 -19.19 -15.52
N LEU A 17 -3.30 -18.15 -15.27
CA LEU A 17 -4.76 -18.14 -15.40
C LEU A 17 -5.13 -17.17 -16.52
N SER A 18 -5.75 -17.70 -17.56
CA SER A 18 -6.15 -16.95 -18.75
C SER A 18 -7.48 -17.42 -19.31
N GLY A 19 -8.15 -16.54 -20.05
CA GLY A 19 -9.49 -16.79 -20.59
C GLY A 19 -10.59 -16.28 -19.66
N PRO A 20 -11.88 -16.47 -20.03
CA PRO A 20 -13.00 -16.13 -19.15
C PRO A 20 -12.91 -16.86 -17.81
N ILE A 21 -13.31 -16.19 -16.73
CA ILE A 21 -13.46 -16.82 -15.41
C ILE A 21 -14.85 -17.45 -15.33
N GLU A 22 -14.90 -18.77 -15.20
CA GLU A 22 -16.14 -19.55 -15.24
C GLU A 22 -16.32 -20.39 -13.98
N GLN A 23 -17.56 -20.78 -13.68
CA GLN A 23 -17.88 -21.59 -12.52
C GLN A 23 -17.05 -22.89 -12.50
N GLY A 24 -16.39 -23.16 -11.37
CA GLY A 24 -15.55 -24.33 -11.16
C GLY A 24 -14.06 -24.09 -11.36
N ASP A 25 -13.65 -22.93 -11.90
CA ASP A 25 -12.23 -22.58 -12.04
C ASP A 25 -11.50 -22.46 -10.70
N ALA A 26 -12.17 -21.97 -9.65
CA ALA A 26 -11.64 -21.94 -8.30
C ALA A 26 -11.35 -23.37 -7.78
N ASP A 27 -12.21 -24.33 -8.11
CA ASP A 27 -12.03 -25.72 -7.68
C ASP A 27 -10.86 -26.38 -8.41
N LYS A 28 -10.73 -26.14 -9.73
CA LYS A 28 -9.54 -26.56 -10.50
C LYS A 28 -8.27 -25.97 -9.90
N LEU A 29 -8.27 -24.67 -9.57
CA LEU A 29 -7.12 -24.00 -8.95
C LEU A 29 -6.80 -24.60 -7.57
N ARG A 30 -7.82 -24.88 -6.74
CA ARG A 30 -7.63 -25.49 -5.41
C ARG A 30 -6.91 -26.83 -5.51
N VAL A 31 -7.25 -27.67 -6.47
CA VAL A 31 -6.58 -28.97 -6.68
C VAL A 31 -5.09 -28.78 -6.98
N ILE A 32 -4.76 -27.81 -7.85
CA ILE A 32 -3.36 -27.47 -8.19
C ILE A 32 -2.60 -26.99 -6.94
N LEU A 33 -3.17 -26.03 -6.20
CA LEU A 33 -2.54 -25.44 -5.02
C LEU A 33 -2.38 -26.44 -3.87
N ALA A 34 -3.37 -27.30 -3.65
CA ALA A 34 -3.31 -28.38 -2.67
C ALA A 34 -2.16 -29.33 -2.98
N ARG A 35 -1.98 -29.73 -4.25
CA ARG A 35 -0.85 -30.56 -4.68
C ARG A 35 0.48 -29.86 -4.46
N LEU A 36 0.62 -28.59 -4.85
CA LEU A 36 1.85 -27.82 -4.64
C LEU A 36 2.23 -27.71 -3.16
N ARG A 37 1.25 -27.52 -2.27
CA ARG A 37 1.47 -27.47 -0.82
C ARG A 37 2.03 -28.77 -0.25
N THR A 38 1.70 -29.93 -0.84
CA THR A 38 2.26 -31.22 -0.40
C THR A 38 3.73 -31.39 -0.78
N THR A 39 4.18 -30.76 -1.87
CA THR A 39 5.54 -30.91 -2.40
C THR A 39 6.45 -29.73 -2.09
N SER A 40 5.91 -28.64 -1.55
CA SER A 40 6.63 -27.39 -1.28
C SER A 40 6.49 -27.00 0.19
N PRO A 41 7.55 -27.14 1.01
CA PRO A 41 7.49 -26.78 2.42
C PRO A 41 7.23 -25.26 2.57
N PRO A 42 6.39 -24.83 3.53
CA PRO A 42 6.15 -23.42 3.78
C PRO A 42 7.44 -22.70 4.17
N MET A 43 7.74 -21.59 3.52
CA MET A 43 8.87 -20.73 3.88
C MET A 43 8.36 -19.39 4.42
N PRO A 44 8.92 -18.88 5.53
CA PRO A 44 8.57 -17.56 6.04
C PRO A 44 8.75 -16.48 4.97
N ASN A 45 7.79 -15.58 4.85
CA ASN A 45 7.79 -14.44 3.92
C ASN A 45 7.96 -14.81 2.44
N ARG A 46 7.59 -16.02 2.04
CA ARG A 46 7.63 -16.46 0.63
C ARG A 46 6.29 -17.08 0.24
N PRO A 47 5.73 -16.67 -0.92
CA PRO A 47 4.52 -17.29 -1.41
C PRO A 47 4.77 -18.75 -1.80
N LEU A 48 3.71 -19.58 -1.73
CA LEU A 48 3.70 -20.94 -2.25
C LEU A 48 3.96 -20.98 -3.76
N ALA A 49 3.36 -20.02 -4.48
CA ALA A 49 3.45 -19.86 -5.93
C ALA A 49 3.16 -18.40 -6.33
N THR A 50 3.45 -18.06 -7.59
CA THR A 50 2.99 -16.83 -8.23
C THR A 50 1.95 -17.17 -9.30
N ILE A 51 0.80 -16.50 -9.27
CA ILE A 51 -0.23 -16.60 -10.31
C ILE A 51 -0.14 -15.41 -11.27
N GLU A 52 0.05 -15.69 -12.55
CA GLU A 52 -0.02 -14.73 -13.65
C GLU A 52 -1.46 -14.66 -14.16
N LEU A 53 -2.08 -13.49 -14.03
CA LEU A 53 -3.49 -13.28 -14.34
C LEU A 53 -3.65 -12.52 -15.67
N SER A 54 -4.39 -13.13 -16.59
CA SER A 54 -4.65 -12.58 -17.94
C SER A 54 -6.09 -12.88 -18.40
N SER A 55 -7.07 -12.15 -17.86
CA SER A 55 -8.49 -12.39 -18.12
C SER A 55 -9.30 -11.09 -18.16
N ALA A 56 -10.27 -11.00 -19.08
CA ALA A 56 -11.25 -9.91 -19.11
C ALA A 56 -12.31 -9.99 -17.98
N GLY A 57 -12.25 -11.05 -17.15
CA GLY A 57 -13.21 -11.32 -16.09
C GLY A 57 -14.16 -12.45 -16.44
N GLY A 58 -15.37 -12.42 -15.90
CA GLY A 58 -16.36 -13.48 -16.00
C GLY A 58 -17.24 -13.51 -14.75
N ASP A 59 -17.47 -14.69 -14.19
CA ASP A 59 -18.26 -14.88 -12.98
C ASP A 59 -17.59 -14.18 -11.77
N VAL A 60 -18.29 -13.18 -11.23
CA VAL A 60 -17.80 -12.36 -10.10
C VAL A 60 -17.57 -13.21 -8.86
N TYR A 61 -18.49 -14.12 -8.52
CA TYR A 61 -18.36 -14.95 -7.32
C TYR A 61 -17.19 -15.92 -7.46
N GLU A 62 -16.95 -16.43 -8.66
CA GLU A 62 -15.78 -17.25 -8.93
C GLU A 62 -14.48 -16.45 -8.79
N GLY A 63 -14.43 -15.21 -9.31
CA GLY A 63 -13.32 -14.30 -9.08
C GLY A 63 -13.03 -14.06 -7.59
N LEU A 64 -14.07 -13.87 -6.77
CA LEU A 64 -13.93 -13.76 -5.31
C LEU A 64 -13.38 -15.05 -4.69
N LYS A 65 -13.89 -16.23 -5.08
CA LYS A 65 -13.41 -17.54 -4.60
C LYS A 65 -11.93 -17.74 -4.94
N ILE A 66 -11.52 -17.42 -6.16
CA ILE A 66 -10.12 -17.48 -6.58
C ILE A 66 -9.28 -16.58 -5.67
N GLY A 67 -9.71 -15.34 -5.43
CA GLY A 67 -9.01 -14.43 -4.53
C GLY A 67 -8.87 -14.94 -3.09
N TYR A 68 -9.93 -15.54 -2.52
CA TYR A 68 -9.84 -16.20 -1.22
C TYR A 68 -8.82 -17.36 -1.21
N LEU A 69 -8.78 -18.16 -2.29
CA LEU A 69 -7.80 -19.24 -2.43
C LEU A 69 -6.37 -18.72 -2.50
N LEU A 70 -6.11 -17.65 -3.25
CA LEU A 70 -4.76 -17.06 -3.30
C LEU A 70 -4.29 -16.64 -1.91
N ARG A 71 -5.18 -16.06 -1.10
CA ARG A 71 -4.87 -15.69 0.28
C ARG A 71 -4.67 -16.92 1.18
N GLU A 72 -5.54 -17.91 1.08
CA GLU A 72 -5.50 -19.15 1.88
C GLU A 72 -4.19 -19.92 1.66
N TYR A 73 -3.76 -20.04 0.40
CA TYR A 73 -2.56 -20.80 0.02
C TYR A 73 -1.28 -19.94 -0.04
N SER A 74 -1.34 -18.65 0.33
CA SER A 74 -0.22 -17.70 0.22
C SER A 74 0.36 -17.65 -1.20
N VAL A 75 -0.47 -17.32 -2.18
CA VAL A 75 -0.08 -17.18 -3.59
C VAL A 75 0.04 -15.71 -3.94
N ALA A 76 1.18 -15.30 -4.49
CA ALA A 76 1.37 -13.95 -5.02
C ALA A 76 0.63 -13.77 -6.35
N SER A 77 0.06 -12.60 -6.60
CA SER A 77 -0.59 -12.29 -7.88
C SER A 77 0.27 -11.33 -8.71
N VAL A 78 0.34 -11.56 -10.02
CA VAL A 78 0.99 -10.67 -10.96
C VAL A 78 0.19 -10.52 -12.24
N VAL A 79 0.16 -9.31 -12.78
CA VAL A 79 -0.26 -9.05 -14.17
C VAL A 79 0.97 -8.60 -14.94
N ARG A 80 1.33 -9.35 -15.98
CA ARG A 80 2.52 -9.10 -16.80
C ARG A 80 2.28 -7.96 -17.78
N ALA A 81 3.36 -7.43 -18.32
CA ALA A 81 3.27 -6.46 -19.39
C ALA A 81 2.45 -7.05 -20.56
N LYS A 82 1.52 -6.26 -21.11
CA LYS A 82 0.58 -6.65 -22.19
C LYS A 82 -0.56 -7.60 -21.78
N ASP A 83 -0.54 -8.17 -20.58
CA ASP A 83 -1.71 -8.88 -20.05
C ASP A 83 -2.72 -7.89 -19.47
N LEU A 84 -3.98 -8.29 -19.42
CA LEU A 84 -5.07 -7.55 -18.80
C LEU A 84 -5.77 -8.43 -17.77
N CYS A 85 -6.22 -7.83 -16.68
CA CYS A 85 -6.97 -8.48 -15.62
C CYS A 85 -8.09 -7.55 -15.18
N LEU A 86 -9.27 -7.77 -15.75
CA LEU A 86 -10.42 -6.88 -15.62
C LEU A 86 -11.55 -7.56 -14.83
N SER A 87 -12.42 -6.76 -14.21
CA SER A 87 -13.66 -7.24 -13.59
C SER A 87 -13.39 -8.34 -12.54
N ALA A 88 -13.99 -9.53 -12.66
CA ALA A 88 -13.77 -10.67 -11.77
C ALA A 88 -12.28 -11.05 -11.62
N CYS A 89 -11.47 -10.88 -12.67
CA CYS A 89 -10.04 -11.12 -12.60
C CYS A 89 -9.36 -10.11 -11.66
N ALA A 90 -9.70 -8.83 -11.77
CA ALA A 90 -9.15 -7.79 -10.90
C ALA A 90 -9.49 -8.05 -9.43
N LEU A 91 -10.67 -8.60 -9.15
CA LEU A 91 -11.05 -9.06 -7.82
C LEU A 91 -10.16 -10.23 -7.36
N ALA A 92 -9.97 -11.25 -8.20
CA ALA A 92 -9.04 -12.35 -7.90
C ALA A 92 -7.61 -11.86 -7.64
N PHE A 93 -7.12 -10.90 -8.43
CA PHE A 93 -5.80 -10.27 -8.28
C PHE A 93 -5.57 -9.70 -6.88
N LEU A 94 -6.60 -9.12 -6.26
CA LEU A 94 -6.52 -8.61 -4.89
C LEU A 94 -6.30 -9.71 -3.83
N GLY A 95 -6.48 -10.99 -4.16
CA GLY A 95 -6.14 -12.10 -3.27
C GLY A 95 -4.65 -12.32 -3.04
N GLY A 96 -3.78 -11.74 -3.88
CA GLY A 96 -2.33 -11.95 -3.85
C GLY A 96 -1.69 -11.72 -2.48
N THR A 97 -0.99 -12.72 -1.95
CA THR A 97 -0.47 -12.75 -0.57
C THR A 97 0.85 -13.53 -0.51
N SER A 98 1.89 -13.01 0.15
CA SER A 98 3.19 -13.68 0.25
C SER A 98 3.37 -14.50 1.52
N SER A 99 2.66 -14.15 2.59
CA SER A 99 2.76 -14.84 3.88
C SER A 99 1.72 -14.35 4.88
N ARG A 100 1.70 -15.00 6.04
CA ARG A 100 1.00 -14.56 7.23
C ARG A 100 2.03 -14.11 8.28
N SER A 101 1.94 -12.87 8.74
CA SER A 101 2.67 -12.37 9.91
C SER A 101 1.68 -12.28 11.09
N GLY A 102 1.72 -13.26 11.99
CA GLY A 102 0.75 -13.35 13.10
C GLY A 102 -0.70 -13.54 12.60
N PRO A 103 -1.70 -12.75 13.06
CA PRO A 103 -3.06 -12.81 12.51
C PRO A 103 -3.19 -12.10 11.15
N THR A 104 -2.20 -11.28 10.75
CA THR A 104 -2.26 -10.43 9.56
C THR A 104 -1.63 -11.09 8.34
N PHE A 105 -2.25 -10.88 7.16
CA PHE A 105 -1.68 -11.31 5.88
C PHE A 105 -0.88 -10.18 5.26
N VAL A 106 0.21 -10.53 4.57
CA VAL A 106 1.06 -9.57 3.85
C VAL A 106 0.68 -9.60 2.37
N PRO A 107 0.06 -8.53 1.82
CA PRO A 107 -0.26 -8.46 0.41
C PRO A 107 0.97 -8.68 -0.47
N SER A 108 0.78 -9.39 -1.57
CA SER A 108 1.79 -9.64 -2.59
C SER A 108 1.14 -9.60 -3.95
N ARG A 109 0.97 -8.36 -4.43
CA ARG A 109 0.25 -8.01 -5.65
C ARG A 109 1.18 -7.14 -6.48
N SER A 110 1.40 -7.50 -7.74
CA SER A 110 2.30 -6.74 -8.60
C SER A 110 1.75 -6.54 -10.00
N ILE A 111 2.06 -5.40 -10.61
CA ILE A 111 1.77 -5.14 -12.01
C ILE A 111 3.07 -4.78 -12.70
N GLU A 112 3.43 -5.53 -13.73
CA GLU A 112 4.50 -5.10 -14.63
C GLU A 112 4.01 -3.97 -15.52
N ILE A 113 4.78 -2.90 -15.63
CA ILE A 113 4.39 -1.71 -16.39
C ILE A 113 4.01 -2.11 -17.82
N GLY A 114 2.84 -1.63 -18.25
CA GLY A 114 2.17 -2.04 -19.49
C GLY A 114 1.14 -3.16 -19.34
N GLY A 115 1.03 -3.79 -18.18
CA GLY A 115 -0.09 -4.66 -17.80
C GLY A 115 -1.27 -3.83 -17.28
N GLN A 116 -2.51 -4.35 -17.38
CA GLN A 116 -3.71 -3.59 -17.01
C GLN A 116 -4.53 -4.31 -15.94
N VAL A 117 -4.82 -3.63 -14.84
CA VAL A 117 -5.79 -4.09 -13.84
C VAL A 117 -6.90 -3.06 -13.74
N GLY A 118 -8.14 -3.49 -13.92
CA GLY A 118 -9.30 -2.61 -13.99
C GLY A 118 -10.50 -3.16 -13.24
N PHE A 119 -11.09 -2.31 -12.41
CA PHE A 119 -12.33 -2.55 -11.69
C PHE A 119 -13.44 -1.72 -12.35
N HIS A 120 -14.67 -2.18 -12.24
CA HIS A 120 -15.86 -1.41 -12.62
C HIS A 120 -16.96 -1.73 -11.61
N ASN A 121 -18.05 -0.97 -11.62
CA ASN A 121 -19.16 -1.27 -10.71
C ASN A 121 -19.76 -2.63 -11.07
N PHE A 122 -20.13 -3.40 -10.05
CA PHE A 122 -20.66 -4.74 -10.27
C PHE A 122 -22.06 -4.63 -10.87
N PHE A 123 -22.26 -5.29 -12.00
CA PHE A 123 -23.57 -5.75 -12.41
C PHE A 123 -23.59 -7.26 -12.24
N LEU A 124 -24.65 -7.79 -11.64
CA LEU A 124 -24.87 -9.22 -11.66
C LEU A 124 -25.46 -9.53 -13.02
N ASN A 125 -24.75 -10.34 -13.80
CA ASN A 125 -25.27 -10.81 -15.08
C ASN A 125 -26.56 -11.58 -14.79
N THR A 126 -27.69 -11.03 -15.24
CA THR A 126 -29.01 -11.62 -15.03
C THR A 126 -29.29 -12.78 -15.97
N ASP A 127 -28.37 -13.08 -16.90
CA ASP A 127 -28.45 -14.20 -17.84
C ASP A 127 -28.23 -15.57 -17.19
N SER A 128 -28.15 -15.65 -15.86
CA SER A 128 -28.33 -16.96 -15.22
C SER A 128 -29.78 -17.38 -15.42
N ASP A 129 -30.00 -18.54 -16.04
CA ASP A 129 -31.30 -19.25 -16.11
C ASP A 129 -31.98 -19.48 -14.73
N GLN A 130 -31.36 -19.02 -13.64
CA GLN A 130 -31.80 -19.12 -12.27
C GLN A 130 -32.48 -17.86 -11.70
N ILE A 131 -32.55 -16.74 -12.44
CA ILE A 131 -33.40 -15.61 -12.02
C ILE A 131 -34.80 -15.85 -12.60
N PRO A 132 -35.82 -16.14 -11.78
CA PRO A 132 -37.17 -16.30 -12.28
C PRO A 132 -37.58 -15.04 -13.03
N ALA A 133 -38.15 -15.20 -14.23
CA ALA A 133 -38.72 -14.08 -14.97
C ALA A 133 -39.69 -13.33 -14.04
N ALA A 134 -39.41 -12.05 -13.79
CA ALA A 134 -40.20 -11.27 -12.86
C ALA A 134 -41.64 -11.15 -13.37
N ARG A 135 -42.63 -11.48 -12.54
CA ARG A 135 -44.04 -11.45 -12.96
C ARG A 135 -44.59 -10.03 -13.03
N SER A 136 -43.87 -9.07 -12.45
CA SER A 136 -44.17 -7.64 -12.50
C SER A 136 -42.91 -6.80 -12.37
N SER A 137 -42.96 -5.54 -12.81
CA SER A 137 -41.86 -4.59 -12.63
C SER A 137 -41.50 -4.38 -11.16
N ARG A 138 -42.49 -4.45 -10.24
CA ARG A 138 -42.25 -4.34 -8.79
C ARG A 138 -41.45 -5.51 -8.24
N GLU A 139 -41.77 -6.72 -8.68
CA GLU A 139 -41.02 -7.94 -8.31
C GLU A 139 -39.61 -7.91 -8.89
N GLY A 140 -39.46 -7.49 -10.15
CA GLY A 140 -38.15 -7.33 -10.78
C GLY A 140 -37.26 -6.32 -10.05
N MET A 141 -37.81 -5.18 -9.67
CA MET A 141 -37.09 -4.18 -8.87
C MET A 141 -36.70 -4.71 -7.49
N ALA A 142 -37.60 -5.41 -6.78
CA ALA A 142 -37.30 -5.97 -5.47
C ALA A 142 -36.23 -7.06 -5.53
N THR A 143 -36.30 -7.94 -6.54
CA THR A 143 -35.31 -8.99 -6.79
C THR A 143 -33.96 -8.37 -7.13
N GLY A 144 -33.91 -7.43 -8.08
CA GLY A 144 -32.68 -6.71 -8.44
C GLY A 144 -32.05 -5.98 -7.25
N PHE A 145 -32.86 -5.31 -6.41
CA PHE A 145 -32.37 -4.64 -5.21
C PHE A 145 -31.79 -5.62 -4.18
N ASN A 146 -32.46 -6.75 -3.92
CA ASN A 146 -31.97 -7.77 -2.98
C ASN A 146 -30.66 -8.40 -3.46
N ILE A 147 -30.58 -8.70 -4.75
CA ILE A 147 -29.39 -9.23 -5.43
C ILE A 147 -28.25 -8.22 -5.36
N GLY A 148 -28.52 -6.94 -5.67
CA GLY A 148 -27.54 -5.86 -5.56
C GLY A 148 -27.00 -5.68 -4.15
N ARG A 149 -27.88 -5.72 -3.13
CA ARG A 149 -27.48 -5.66 -1.71
C ARG A 149 -26.61 -6.86 -1.31
N GLY A 150 -26.94 -8.06 -1.78
CA GLY A 150 -26.15 -9.26 -1.55
C GLY A 150 -24.74 -9.16 -2.15
N GLY A 151 -24.65 -8.72 -3.41
CA GLY A 151 -23.37 -8.49 -4.10
C GLY A 151 -22.51 -7.43 -3.42
N ALA A 152 -23.09 -6.28 -3.06
CA ALA A 152 -22.41 -5.23 -2.31
C ALA A 152 -21.89 -5.73 -0.96
N SER A 153 -22.70 -6.49 -0.21
CA SER A 153 -22.29 -7.10 1.06
C SER A 153 -21.13 -8.09 0.88
N ALA A 154 -21.16 -8.90 -0.18
CA ALA A 154 -20.07 -9.83 -0.49
C ALA A 154 -18.76 -9.08 -0.82
N LEU A 155 -18.82 -7.99 -1.58
CA LEU A 155 -17.67 -7.16 -1.90
C LEU A 155 -17.10 -6.44 -0.68
N VAL A 156 -17.94 -5.87 0.19
CA VAL A 156 -17.50 -5.24 1.44
C VAL A 156 -16.78 -6.27 2.33
N ARG A 157 -17.35 -7.47 2.49
CA ARG A 157 -16.70 -8.55 3.24
C ARG A 157 -15.39 -8.99 2.60
N TYR A 158 -15.36 -9.10 1.28
CA TYR A 158 -14.16 -9.46 0.54
C TYR A 158 -13.05 -8.43 0.75
N ALA A 159 -13.35 -7.15 0.60
CA ALA A 159 -12.39 -6.06 0.78
C ALA A 159 -11.85 -6.01 2.21
N ALA A 160 -12.71 -6.13 3.22
CA ALA A 160 -12.28 -6.24 4.61
C ALA A 160 -11.35 -7.43 4.81
N THR A 161 -11.68 -8.58 4.21
CA THR A 161 -10.82 -9.77 4.26
C THR A 161 -9.49 -9.54 3.56
N MET A 162 -9.47 -8.82 2.44
CA MET A 162 -8.28 -8.54 1.64
C MET A 162 -7.43 -7.37 2.16
N GLY A 163 -7.85 -6.69 3.23
CA GLY A 163 -7.17 -5.52 3.77
C GLY A 163 -7.25 -4.31 2.83
N ILE A 164 -8.32 -4.20 2.05
CA ILE A 164 -8.55 -3.08 1.14
C ILE A 164 -9.33 -2.01 1.86
N ASP A 165 -8.92 -0.76 1.65
CA ASP A 165 -9.58 0.40 2.23
C ASP A 165 -11.06 0.48 1.82
N THR A 166 -11.94 0.73 2.80
CA THR A 166 -13.39 0.74 2.56
C THR A 166 -13.83 1.91 1.67
N SER A 167 -13.06 3.00 1.63
CA SER A 167 -13.35 4.13 0.72
C SER A 167 -13.16 3.74 -0.74
N PHE A 168 -12.20 2.85 -1.05
CA PHE A 168 -12.03 2.34 -2.41
C PHE A 168 -13.28 1.57 -2.86
N ILE A 169 -13.81 0.71 -1.99
CA ILE A 169 -15.04 -0.04 -2.29
C ILE A 169 -16.24 0.90 -2.39
N ALA A 170 -16.41 1.83 -1.47
CA ALA A 170 -17.50 2.79 -1.51
C ALA A 170 -17.50 3.59 -2.82
N ARG A 171 -16.32 4.04 -3.28
CA ARG A 171 -16.17 4.68 -4.59
C ARG A 171 -16.55 3.75 -5.73
N LEU A 172 -16.05 2.51 -5.73
CA LEU A 172 -16.36 1.54 -6.78
C LEU A 172 -17.87 1.24 -6.89
N LEU A 173 -18.54 1.03 -5.76
CA LEU A 173 -19.99 0.77 -5.70
C LEU A 173 -20.83 1.98 -6.14
N GLY A 174 -20.32 3.20 -5.93
CA GLY A 174 -20.98 4.45 -6.30
C GLY A 174 -20.75 4.89 -7.75
N ARG A 175 -19.85 4.24 -8.50
CA ARG A 175 -19.58 4.58 -9.91
C ARG A 175 -20.65 4.01 -10.85
N PRO A 176 -20.90 4.65 -12.01
CA PRO A 176 -21.66 4.03 -13.10
C PRO A 176 -21.00 2.73 -13.58
N THR A 177 -21.80 1.79 -14.08
CA THR A 177 -21.34 0.47 -14.56
C THR A 177 -20.41 0.51 -15.77
N GLU A 178 -20.42 1.62 -16.49
CA GLU A 178 -19.62 1.85 -17.70
C GLU A 178 -18.25 2.45 -17.36
N GLN A 179 -18.09 2.93 -16.12
CA GLN A 179 -16.87 3.56 -15.66
C GLN A 179 -15.92 2.56 -15.01
N TRP A 180 -14.69 2.58 -15.49
CA TRP A 180 -13.61 1.75 -14.98
C TRP A 180 -12.69 2.56 -14.06
N GLU A 181 -12.25 1.94 -12.97
CA GLU A 181 -11.17 2.39 -12.11
C GLU A 181 -9.95 1.48 -12.34
N TYR A 182 -8.85 2.05 -12.84
CA TYR A 182 -7.63 1.31 -13.16
C TYR A 182 -6.55 1.53 -12.11
N ILE A 183 -5.61 0.58 -12.03
CA ILE A 183 -4.38 0.74 -11.25
C ILE A 183 -3.31 1.33 -12.18
N ASP A 184 -3.36 2.66 -12.36
CA ASP A 184 -2.48 3.41 -13.27
C ASP A 184 -1.76 4.59 -12.60
N VAL A 185 -2.39 5.26 -11.63
CA VAL A 185 -1.80 6.33 -10.82
C VAL A 185 -1.24 5.86 -9.47
N ALA A 186 -0.24 6.57 -8.96
CA ALA A 186 0.46 6.22 -7.71
C ALA A 186 -0.47 6.00 -6.51
N GLN A 187 -1.49 6.84 -6.35
CA GLN A 187 -2.48 6.70 -5.28
C GLN A 187 -3.16 5.33 -5.30
N THR A 188 -3.52 4.82 -6.47
CA THR A 188 -4.21 3.53 -6.59
C THR A 188 -3.26 2.37 -6.29
N PHE A 189 -2.00 2.45 -6.74
CA PHE A 189 -0.96 1.50 -6.36
C PHE A 189 -0.78 1.45 -4.83
N MET A 190 -0.71 2.60 -4.16
CA MET A 190 -0.58 2.66 -2.70
C MET A 190 -1.83 2.16 -1.97
N THR A 191 -3.02 2.62 -2.38
CA THR A 191 -4.31 2.27 -1.76
C THR A 191 -4.57 0.76 -1.81
N LEU A 192 -4.20 0.12 -2.92
CA LEU A 192 -4.40 -1.32 -3.12
C LEU A 192 -3.16 -2.15 -2.76
N GLN A 193 -2.11 -1.51 -2.25
CA GLN A 193 -0.84 -2.14 -1.87
C GLN A 193 -0.27 -3.01 -2.99
N VAL A 194 -0.28 -2.46 -4.20
CA VAL A 194 0.24 -3.08 -5.42
C VAL A 194 1.60 -2.52 -5.73
N CYS A 195 2.56 -3.38 -6.05
CA CYS A 195 3.90 -2.96 -6.42
C CYS A 195 4.08 -2.93 -7.95
N PRO A 196 4.52 -1.82 -8.53
CA PRO A 196 4.88 -1.81 -9.94
C PRO A 196 6.19 -2.59 -10.16
N ILE A 197 6.28 -3.34 -11.26
CA ILE A 197 7.49 -4.00 -11.73
C ILE A 197 7.95 -3.28 -13.00
N GLY A 198 9.21 -2.89 -13.04
CA GLY A 198 9.78 -2.21 -14.21
C GLY A 198 9.40 -0.73 -14.31
N LEU A 199 8.97 -0.11 -13.21
CA LEU A 199 8.76 1.35 -13.17
C LEU A 199 10.10 2.06 -13.38
N GLU A 200 10.13 2.95 -14.38
CA GLU A 200 11.26 3.81 -14.64
C GLU A 200 11.48 4.77 -13.47
N ARG A 201 12.74 4.95 -13.11
CA ARG A 201 13.09 5.83 -12.00
C ARG A 201 13.07 7.28 -12.46
N SER A 202 12.21 8.08 -11.83
CA SER A 202 12.33 9.53 -11.82
C SER A 202 13.22 9.95 -10.65
N GLN A 203 14.09 10.95 -10.85
CA GLN A 203 14.91 11.55 -9.79
C GLN A 203 14.59 13.04 -9.69
N PRO A 204 13.44 13.41 -9.10
CA PRO A 204 13.13 14.80 -8.86
C PRO A 204 14.05 15.38 -7.77
N PRO A 205 14.08 16.72 -7.61
CA PRO A 205 14.85 17.35 -6.55
C PRO A 205 14.52 16.76 -5.16
N PRO A 206 15.49 16.64 -4.24
CA PRO A 206 15.26 16.07 -2.90
C PRO A 206 14.12 16.71 -2.11
N ALA A 207 13.89 18.01 -2.28
CA ALA A 207 12.76 18.72 -1.66
C ALA A 207 11.39 18.20 -2.17
N THR A 208 11.29 17.84 -3.45
CA THR A 208 10.10 17.20 -4.02
C THR A 208 9.90 15.82 -3.45
N LEU A 209 10.96 15.02 -3.33
CA LEU A 209 10.88 13.70 -2.70
C LEU A 209 10.40 13.79 -1.24
N ALA A 210 10.94 14.74 -0.48
CA ALA A 210 10.52 14.97 0.90
C ALA A 210 9.04 15.37 0.98
N ALA A 211 8.58 16.28 0.12
CA ALA A 211 7.17 16.67 0.05
C ALA A 211 6.26 15.49 -0.33
N ASN A 212 6.63 14.67 -1.31
CA ASN A 212 5.89 13.48 -1.71
C ASN A 212 5.78 12.46 -0.57
N ILE A 213 6.90 12.14 0.09
CA ILE A 213 6.92 11.22 1.25
C ILE A 213 5.99 11.74 2.35
N CYS A 214 6.06 13.04 2.67
CA CYS A 214 5.24 13.64 3.71
C CYS A 214 3.76 13.71 3.34
N ASN A 215 3.43 14.10 2.10
CA ASN A 215 2.05 14.12 1.60
C ASN A 215 1.44 12.72 1.65
N ASN A 216 2.20 11.69 1.30
CA ASN A 216 1.74 10.32 1.41
C ASN A 216 1.62 9.90 2.88
N ALA A 217 2.59 10.21 3.75
CA ALA A 217 2.54 9.88 5.18
C ALA A 217 1.36 10.52 5.93
N THR A 218 0.92 11.70 5.49
CA THR A 218 -0.25 12.41 6.01
C THR A 218 -1.55 12.09 5.28
N ALA A 219 -1.57 11.07 4.42
CA ALA A 219 -2.74 10.69 3.60
C ALA A 219 -3.30 11.85 2.73
N GLY A 220 -2.45 12.83 2.39
CA GLY A 220 -2.79 13.96 1.54
C GLY A 220 -3.62 15.05 2.22
N PHE A 221 -3.74 15.07 3.55
CA PHE A 221 -4.40 16.17 4.25
C PHE A 221 -3.61 17.48 4.05
N SER A 222 -4.17 18.42 3.28
CA SER A 222 -3.53 19.70 2.93
C SER A 222 -2.12 19.50 2.34
N PRO A 223 -2.00 19.03 1.08
CA PRO A 223 -0.72 18.62 0.51
C PRO A 223 0.26 19.80 0.50
N ALA A 224 1.45 19.58 1.04
CA ALA A 224 2.53 20.53 1.00
C ALA A 224 3.22 20.52 -0.37
N THR A 225 3.77 21.66 -0.73
CA THR A 225 4.59 21.84 -1.93
C THR A 225 6.08 21.68 -1.59
N PRO A 226 6.95 21.46 -2.58
CA PRO A 226 8.40 21.40 -2.35
C PRO A 226 8.99 22.67 -1.70
N LEU A 227 8.32 23.83 -1.82
CA LEU A 227 8.75 25.09 -1.19
C LEU A 227 8.62 25.08 0.33
N GLN A 228 7.80 24.18 0.87
CA GLN A 228 7.62 23.99 2.32
C GLN A 228 8.63 22.99 2.89
N ALA A 229 9.47 22.37 2.06
CA ALA A 229 10.50 21.44 2.50
C ALA A 229 11.80 22.21 2.81
N ARG A 230 12.13 22.30 4.09
CA ARG A 230 13.39 22.88 4.56
C ARG A 230 14.43 21.78 4.73
N GLN A 231 15.56 21.92 4.04
CA GLN A 231 16.70 21.03 4.19
C GLN A 231 17.56 21.42 5.40
N PHE A 232 18.07 20.43 6.11
CA PHE A 232 19.06 20.57 7.18
C PHE A 232 20.31 19.75 6.86
N THR A 233 21.45 20.15 7.44
CA THR A 233 22.58 19.24 7.55
C THR A 233 22.20 18.07 8.47
N PRO A 234 22.83 16.88 8.36
CA PRO A 234 22.53 15.76 9.27
C PRO A 234 22.65 16.15 10.74
N ARG A 235 23.65 16.96 11.08
CA ARG A 235 23.89 17.50 12.42
C ARG A 235 22.75 18.39 12.89
N ASP A 236 22.39 19.40 12.08
CA ASP A 236 21.36 20.37 12.47
C ASP A 236 19.98 19.72 12.54
N GLY A 237 19.69 18.75 11.67
CA GLY A 237 18.45 17.99 11.69
C GLY A 237 18.29 17.14 12.96
N LYS A 238 19.33 16.38 13.34
CA LYS A 238 19.34 15.62 14.61
C LYS A 238 19.15 16.56 15.80
N ARG A 239 19.90 17.66 15.83
CA ARG A 239 19.83 18.64 16.91
C ARG A 239 18.43 19.25 17.02
N HIS A 240 17.83 19.65 15.91
CA HIS A 240 16.47 20.20 15.87
C HIS A 240 15.45 19.22 16.46
N LEU A 241 15.51 17.93 16.09
CA LEU A 241 14.64 16.92 16.67
C LEU A 241 14.89 16.70 18.16
N LEU A 242 16.16 16.69 18.60
CA LEU A 242 16.51 16.58 20.02
C LEU A 242 15.99 17.78 20.83
N GLU A 243 16.02 18.99 20.27
CA GLU A 243 15.41 20.19 20.86
C GLU A 243 13.90 20.03 20.99
N HIS A 244 13.22 19.49 19.97
CA HIS A 244 11.78 19.21 20.03
C HIS A 244 11.45 18.15 21.11
N VAL A 245 12.24 17.08 21.20
CA VAL A 245 12.13 16.05 22.25
C VAL A 245 12.32 16.66 23.64
N GLN A 246 13.27 17.58 23.79
CA GLN A 246 13.53 18.28 25.05
C GLN A 246 12.35 19.18 25.46
N GLN A 247 11.76 19.89 24.51
CA GLN A 247 10.62 20.79 24.75
C GLN A 247 9.36 20.03 25.17
N ASN A 248 9.22 18.77 24.72
CA ASN A 248 8.04 17.93 24.96
C ASN A 248 8.34 16.72 25.87
N ILE A 249 9.28 16.88 26.80
CA ILE A 249 9.86 15.79 27.60
C ILE A 249 8.82 15.01 28.42
N GLU A 250 7.79 15.71 28.91
CA GLU A 250 6.69 15.14 29.69
C GLU A 250 5.84 14.22 28.82
N THR A 251 5.60 14.61 27.56
CA THR A 251 4.82 13.84 26.60
C THR A 251 5.52 12.54 26.20
N PHE A 252 6.85 12.57 26.11
CA PHE A 252 7.65 11.37 25.86
C PHE A 252 7.83 10.48 27.11
N SER A 253 7.24 10.84 28.26
CA SER A 253 7.34 10.10 29.52
C SER A 253 8.78 9.77 29.95
N MET A 254 9.75 10.59 29.53
CA MET A 254 11.16 10.39 29.84
C MET A 254 11.44 10.77 31.29
N LYS A 255 12.14 9.89 32.03
CA LYS A 255 12.52 10.13 33.42
C LYS A 255 14.03 9.94 33.61
N GLY A 256 14.60 10.65 34.58
CA GLY A 256 15.95 10.38 35.07
C GLY A 256 17.10 10.97 34.22
N PRO A 257 18.28 10.32 34.20
CA PRO A 257 19.54 10.87 33.65
C PRO A 257 19.48 11.32 32.19
N LEU A 258 18.63 10.68 31.38
CA LEU A 258 18.44 11.00 29.95
C LEU A 258 18.00 12.45 29.72
N VAL A 259 17.16 13.00 30.60
CA VAL A 259 16.71 14.40 30.53
C VAL A 259 17.86 15.37 30.76
N GLY A 260 18.72 15.07 31.74
CA GLY A 260 19.91 15.86 32.06
C GLY A 260 20.96 15.80 30.96
N GLN A 261 21.16 14.60 30.39
CA GLN A 261 22.05 14.38 29.24
C GLN A 261 21.59 15.19 28.03
N LEU A 262 20.28 15.20 27.72
CA LEU A 262 19.74 15.92 26.56
C LEU A 262 20.04 17.43 26.61
N ARG A 263 19.89 18.07 27.79
CA ARG A 263 20.24 19.51 27.95
C ARG A 263 21.73 19.76 27.70
N ALA A 264 22.60 18.91 28.25
CA ALA A 264 24.05 19.02 28.08
C ALA A 264 24.48 18.77 26.63
N VAL A 265 23.85 17.79 25.95
CA VAL A 265 24.09 17.48 24.54
C VAL A 265 23.69 18.64 23.65
N LEU A 266 22.56 19.27 23.92
CA LEU A 266 22.14 20.46 23.18
C LEU A 266 23.03 21.68 23.47
N ALA A 267 23.78 21.73 24.57
CA ALA A 267 24.79 22.77 24.77
C ALA A 267 26.13 22.46 24.08
N THR A 268 26.38 21.21 23.68
CA THR A 268 27.68 20.80 23.11
C THR A 268 27.84 21.16 21.63
N ARG A 269 29.10 21.17 21.18
CA ARG A 269 29.47 21.14 19.76
C ARG A 269 29.98 19.78 19.29
N ASP A 270 29.98 18.78 20.18
CA ASP A 270 30.46 17.43 19.91
C ASP A 270 29.41 16.62 19.14
N ASP A 271 29.71 16.34 17.88
CA ASP A 271 28.83 15.60 16.97
C ASP A 271 28.72 14.12 17.35
N GLN A 272 29.75 13.52 17.96
CA GLN A 272 29.69 12.13 18.42
C GLN A 272 28.69 11.97 19.56
N LEU A 273 28.65 12.95 20.46
CA LEU A 273 27.70 12.97 21.57
C LEU A 273 26.25 13.17 21.09
N ILE A 274 26.04 14.04 20.09
CA ILE A 274 24.72 14.21 19.45
C ILE A 274 24.26 12.89 18.83
N ASP A 275 25.15 12.21 18.11
CA ASP A 275 24.84 10.95 17.46
C ASP A 275 24.52 9.82 18.45
N ALA A 276 25.30 9.71 19.53
CA ALA A 276 25.07 8.75 20.60
C ALA A 276 23.67 8.94 21.23
N VAL A 277 23.35 10.16 21.68
CA VAL A 277 22.06 10.43 22.33
C VAL A 277 20.89 10.27 21.38
N TYR A 278 21.03 10.66 20.12
CA TYR A 278 20.01 10.43 19.11
C TYR A 278 19.70 8.93 18.93
N ASN A 279 20.74 8.10 18.85
CA ASN A 279 20.59 6.66 18.70
C ASN A 279 20.05 5.99 19.97
N ASP A 280 20.45 6.45 21.15
CA ASP A 280 19.94 5.96 22.44
C ASP A 280 18.44 6.23 22.58
N LEU A 281 17.99 7.46 22.23
CA LEU A 281 16.56 7.81 22.25
C LEU A 281 15.74 6.97 21.26
N ARG A 282 16.26 6.73 20.05
CA ARG A 282 15.61 5.81 19.09
C ARG A 282 15.50 4.40 19.65
N SER A 283 16.57 3.89 20.26
CA SER A 283 16.62 2.57 20.87
C SER A 283 15.67 2.45 22.07
N ALA A 284 15.43 3.57 22.77
CA ALA A 284 14.43 3.69 23.82
C ALA A 284 12.98 3.82 23.31
N GLY A 285 12.76 3.79 21.99
CA GLY A 285 11.43 3.81 21.37
C GLY A 285 10.89 5.20 21.05
N ILE A 286 11.70 6.26 21.16
CA ILE A 286 11.33 7.59 20.70
C ILE A 286 11.28 7.61 19.17
N ALA A 287 10.17 8.05 18.60
CA ALA A 287 9.96 8.10 17.15
C ALA A 287 10.80 9.23 16.51
N LEU A 288 12.04 8.90 16.18
CA LEU A 288 12.94 9.72 15.38
C LEU A 288 13.32 8.97 14.10
N PRO A 289 13.47 9.65 12.96
CA PRO A 289 13.82 9.01 11.70
C PRO A 289 15.27 8.50 11.73
N GLU A 290 15.56 7.44 11.00
CA GLU A 290 16.91 6.91 10.83
C GLU A 290 17.80 7.95 10.14
N PRO A 291 19.03 8.22 10.61
CA PRO A 291 19.87 9.25 10.01
C PRO A 291 20.53 8.75 8.70
N LEU A 292 19.74 8.65 7.64
CA LEU A 292 20.16 8.07 6.35
C LEU A 292 21.02 8.99 5.48
N GLY A 293 21.02 10.30 5.74
CA GLY A 293 21.68 11.26 4.87
C GLY A 293 21.08 12.66 4.97
N ALA A 294 20.50 13.14 3.87
CA ALA A 294 19.88 14.46 3.84
C ALA A 294 18.63 14.49 4.73
N PHE A 295 18.50 15.56 5.51
CA PHE A 295 17.42 15.72 6.47
C PHE A 295 16.49 16.83 6.01
N PHE A 296 15.17 16.59 6.05
CA PHE A 296 14.14 17.55 5.66
C PHE A 296 13.09 17.67 6.75
N MET A 297 12.59 18.89 6.94
CA MET A 297 11.33 19.16 7.64
C MET A 297 10.35 19.75 6.62
N VAL A 298 9.16 19.17 6.53
CA VAL A 298 8.07 19.66 5.68
C VAL A 298 6.94 20.10 6.59
N THR A 299 6.57 21.38 6.49
CA THR A 299 5.59 22.03 7.37
C THR A 299 4.30 22.35 6.63
N GLY A 300 3.23 22.65 7.37
CA GLY A 300 1.96 23.13 6.81
C GLY A 300 0.87 22.08 6.74
N TYR A 301 1.09 20.91 7.35
CA TYR A 301 0.06 19.91 7.55
C TYR A 301 -0.80 20.25 8.78
N SER A 302 -2.08 19.88 8.73
CA SER A 302 -2.98 19.99 9.88
C SER A 302 -3.88 18.76 9.99
N ALA A 303 -4.09 18.31 11.22
CA ALA A 303 -5.06 17.27 11.56
C ALA A 303 -6.06 17.85 12.55
N GLY A 304 -7.18 18.35 12.04
CA GLY A 304 -8.14 19.13 12.84
C GLY A 304 -7.54 20.48 13.25
N ALA A 305 -7.45 20.74 14.56
CA ALA A 305 -6.92 21.99 15.10
C ALA A 305 -5.39 22.00 15.28
N TYR A 306 -4.72 20.86 15.08
CA TYR A 306 -3.30 20.70 15.39
C TYR A 306 -2.44 20.76 14.12
N GLY A 307 -1.38 21.56 14.17
CA GLY A 307 -0.33 21.56 13.15
C GLY A 307 0.56 20.33 13.29
N LEU A 308 1.00 19.79 12.16
CA LEU A 308 1.91 18.65 12.10
C LEU A 308 3.16 19.02 11.29
N ASP A 309 4.31 18.64 11.81
CA ASP A 309 5.59 18.68 11.11
C ASP A 309 5.97 17.28 10.68
N CYS A 310 6.39 17.16 9.42
CA CYS A 310 6.86 15.90 8.87
C CYS A 310 8.39 15.95 8.71
N HIS A 311 9.09 14.99 9.30
CA HIS A 311 10.53 14.88 9.21
C HIS A 311 10.92 13.68 8.36
N VAL A 312 11.73 13.93 7.34
CA VAL A 312 12.15 12.93 6.36
C VAL A 312 13.67 12.89 6.29
N THR A 313 14.20 11.69 6.26
CA THR A 313 15.62 11.44 5.96
C THR A 313 15.74 10.65 4.67
N LEU A 314 16.55 11.15 3.75
CA LEU A 314 16.83 10.50 2.47
C LEU A 314 18.23 9.89 2.49
N SER A 315 18.34 8.63 2.06
CA SER A 315 19.62 7.94 1.95
C SER A 315 20.48 8.51 0.82
N ARG A 316 21.78 8.66 1.08
CA ARG A 316 22.76 9.08 0.06
C ARG A 316 23.07 7.98 -0.94
N ASP A 317 23.11 6.73 -0.47
CA ASP A 317 23.62 5.60 -1.25
C ASP A 317 22.51 4.75 -1.89
N ASN A 318 21.26 4.93 -1.42
CA ASN A 318 20.11 4.19 -1.91
C ASN A 318 18.92 5.14 -2.11
N PRO A 319 18.59 5.52 -3.36
CA PRO A 319 17.53 6.50 -3.63
C PRO A 319 16.13 6.01 -3.23
N ASP A 320 15.92 4.70 -3.08
CA ASP A 320 14.64 4.11 -2.67
C ASP A 320 14.51 4.01 -1.14
N ARG A 321 15.55 4.38 -0.39
CA ARG A 321 15.59 4.28 1.07
C ARG A 321 15.38 5.66 1.70
N PHE A 322 14.31 5.76 2.46
CA PHE A 322 13.99 6.90 3.30
C PHE A 322 13.46 6.44 4.66
N ASP A 323 13.39 7.36 5.61
CA ASP A 323 12.62 7.20 6.84
C ASP A 323 11.80 8.47 7.08
N VAL A 324 10.65 8.32 7.72
CA VAL A 324 9.69 9.41 7.94
C VAL A 324 9.02 9.28 9.30
N VAL A 325 8.92 10.41 9.99
CA VAL A 325 8.13 10.54 11.22
C VAL A 325 7.25 11.79 11.16
N LEU A 326 6.09 11.73 11.81
CA LEU A 326 5.24 12.90 12.03
C LEU A 326 5.36 13.34 13.48
N GLN A 327 5.45 14.66 13.69
CA GLN A 327 5.46 15.29 15.00
C GLN A 327 4.31 16.28 15.08
N GLY A 328 3.60 16.26 16.21
CA GLY A 328 2.58 17.22 16.57
C GLY A 328 2.96 17.94 17.87
N PRO A 329 2.09 18.85 18.35
CA PRO A 329 2.35 19.61 19.58
C PRO A 329 2.45 18.72 20.82
N GLU A 330 1.81 17.55 20.80
CA GLU A 330 1.85 16.54 21.86
C GLU A 330 2.83 15.40 21.49
N GLY A 331 3.90 15.70 20.76
CA GLY A 331 4.92 14.72 20.41
C GLY A 331 4.56 13.86 19.18
N PRO A 332 5.01 12.61 19.10
CA PRO A 332 5.06 11.85 17.87
C PRO A 332 3.67 11.35 17.46
N VAL A 333 3.35 11.48 16.18
CA VAL A 333 2.09 11.06 15.59
C VAL A 333 2.32 9.87 14.69
N LYS A 334 1.43 8.87 14.76
CA LYS A 334 1.48 7.73 13.82
C LYS A 334 1.21 8.23 12.41
N LEU A 335 1.89 7.64 11.43
CA LEU A 335 1.60 7.92 10.03
C LEU A 335 0.14 7.59 9.73
N PHE A 336 -0.54 8.45 8.99
CA PHE A 336 -1.92 8.21 8.53
C PHE A 336 -1.95 7.16 7.43
N GLN A 337 -0.88 7.09 6.65
CA GLN A 337 -0.63 6.04 5.67
C GLN A 337 0.83 5.60 5.77
N THR A 338 1.05 4.28 5.69
CA THR A 338 2.40 3.70 5.76
C THR A 338 2.89 3.31 4.36
N PRO A 339 4.21 3.40 4.09
CA PRO A 339 4.77 2.91 2.84
C PRO A 339 4.47 1.41 2.65
N PRO A 340 4.02 0.96 1.47
CA PRO A 340 3.84 -0.46 1.20
C PRO A 340 5.15 -1.23 1.44
N PRO A 341 5.18 -2.24 2.35
CA PRO A 341 6.44 -2.87 2.76
C PRO A 341 7.26 -3.50 1.62
N ALA A 342 6.57 -3.98 0.57
CA ALA A 342 7.20 -4.62 -0.58
C ALA A 342 7.77 -3.62 -1.61
N CYS A 343 7.31 -2.36 -1.59
CA CYS A 343 7.72 -1.31 -2.51
C CYS A 343 7.57 0.09 -1.87
N PRO A 344 8.35 0.38 -0.81
CA PRO A 344 8.26 1.66 -0.09
C PRO A 344 8.53 2.87 -0.99
N GLY A 345 9.29 2.68 -2.07
CA GLY A 345 9.58 3.73 -3.06
C GLY A 345 8.34 4.34 -3.73
N LEU A 346 7.15 3.74 -3.62
CA LEU A 346 5.91 4.39 -4.06
C LEU A 346 5.65 5.74 -3.36
N PHE A 347 6.12 5.92 -2.12
CA PHE A 347 5.99 7.20 -1.40
C PHE A 347 6.84 8.34 -1.99
N LEU A 348 7.78 8.02 -2.89
CA LEU A 348 8.60 9.01 -3.59
C LEU A 348 7.83 9.72 -4.71
N HIS A 349 6.67 9.19 -5.10
CA HIS A 349 5.83 9.72 -6.17
C HIS A 349 4.74 10.62 -5.60
N ASP A 350 4.35 11.62 -6.38
CA ASP A 350 3.11 12.34 -6.09
C ASP A 350 1.93 11.38 -6.27
N LYS A 351 0.89 11.53 -5.46
CA LYS A 351 -0.28 10.64 -5.48
C LYS A 351 -0.95 10.59 -6.87
N ASP A 352 -0.85 11.68 -7.65
CA ASP A 352 -1.47 11.83 -8.97
C ASP A 352 -0.51 11.47 -10.11
N ASP A 353 0.74 11.06 -9.81
CA ASP A 353 1.70 10.61 -10.83
C ASP A 353 1.16 9.39 -11.59
N MET A 354 1.16 9.47 -12.91
CA MET A 354 0.82 8.37 -13.80
C MET A 354 1.99 7.38 -13.89
N LEU A 355 1.87 6.24 -13.21
CA LEU A 355 2.93 5.24 -13.13
C LEU A 355 2.81 4.16 -14.20
N ASN A 356 1.59 3.85 -14.64
CA ASN A 356 1.31 2.79 -15.59
C ASN A 356 0.30 3.25 -16.65
N PRO A 357 0.74 4.10 -17.61
CA PRO A 357 -0.14 4.64 -18.63
C PRO A 357 -0.74 3.52 -19.49
N ARG A 358 -2.06 3.57 -19.67
CA ARG A 358 -2.80 2.64 -20.52
C ARG A 358 -2.32 2.76 -21.97
N ARG A 359 -2.10 1.64 -22.64
CA ARG A 359 -1.92 1.64 -24.09
C ARG A 359 -3.26 2.00 -24.73
N ARG A 360 -3.26 3.00 -25.62
CA ARG A 360 -4.43 3.37 -26.42
C ARG A 360 -4.80 2.26 -27.39
#